data_AF-A0A3C0GB63-F1
#
_entry.id   AF-A0A3C0GB63-F1
#
_cell.length_a   1.000
_cell.length_b   1.000
_cell.length_c   1.000
_cell.angle_alpha   90.00
_cell.angle_beta   90.00
_cell.angle_gamma   90.00
#
_symmetry.space_group_name_H-M   'P 1'
#
loop_
_entity.id
_entity.type
_entity.pdbx_description
1 polymer ?
#
loop_
_entity_poly.entity_id
_entity_poly.type
_entity_poly.pdbx_seq_one_letter_code
_entity_poly.pdbx_strand_id
1 'polypeptide(L)'
;ANTVGGDYGELYRRGAANRCDGIIFYQAGIMVLSSSAWGNLPDFSSGSFGNRSANVTMISSSISGACDFLRKRVKNLSFNNRTEINSKIYFCRVPHNKYNYSSNPTYTSGSKIRVKEVASDSPRSYITTVGLYNAQNELLATAKLSEPLMKDPSNELILRVRLDY
;
A
#
# COMPACT_ATOMS: atom_id res chain seq x y z
N ALA A 1 -3.07 -22.48 -16.31
CA ALA A 1 -1.98 -22.61 -17.29
C ALA A 1 -1.41 -21.22 -17.51
N ASN A 2 -0.11 -21.03 -17.30
CA ASN A 2 0.52 -19.72 -17.40
C ASN A 2 0.69 -19.39 -18.90
N THR A 3 -0.13 -18.46 -19.41
CA THR A 3 -0.11 -18.08 -20.83
C THR A 3 1.18 -17.33 -21.11
N VAL A 4 1.80 -17.63 -22.26
CA VAL A 4 3.16 -17.18 -22.69
C VAL A 4 3.31 -15.64 -22.81
N GLY A 5 2.27 -14.85 -22.50
CA GLY A 5 2.26 -13.39 -22.53
C GLY A 5 2.14 -12.69 -21.16
N GLY A 6 2.20 -13.41 -20.04
CA GLY A 6 2.02 -12.85 -18.70
C GLY A 6 0.55 -12.78 -18.26
N ASP A 7 0.32 -12.09 -17.14
CA ASP A 7 -1.01 -11.86 -16.60
C ASP A 7 -1.79 -10.90 -17.51
N TYR A 8 -2.95 -11.34 -17.95
CA TYR A 8 -3.85 -10.52 -18.76
C TYR A 8 -5.15 -10.26 -18.02
N GLY A 9 -5.71 -9.07 -18.23
CA GLY A 9 -7.04 -8.68 -17.77
C GLY A 9 -8.01 -8.63 -18.94
N GLU A 10 -9.22 -9.14 -18.75
CA GLU A 10 -10.30 -9.00 -19.72
C GLU A 10 -11.00 -7.65 -19.54
N LEU A 11 -11.30 -6.99 -20.66
CA LEU A 11 -11.94 -5.69 -20.68
C LEU A 11 -13.39 -5.83 -21.10
N TYR A 12 -14.26 -5.34 -20.22
CA TYR A 12 -15.70 -5.37 -20.42
C TYR A 12 -16.23 -3.96 -20.64
N ARG A 13 -17.14 -3.84 -21.59
CA ARG A 13 -17.89 -2.60 -21.78
C ARG A 13 -18.94 -2.47 -20.67
N ARG A 14 -19.00 -1.28 -20.07
CA ARG A 14 -19.99 -0.95 -19.02
C ARG A 14 -21.42 -1.24 -19.52
N GLY A 15 -22.12 -2.15 -18.85
CA GLY A 15 -23.48 -2.57 -19.21
C GLY A 15 -23.58 -3.81 -20.10
N ALA A 16 -22.46 -4.45 -20.46
CA ALA A 16 -22.43 -5.70 -21.22
C ALA A 16 -21.43 -6.70 -20.60
N ALA A 17 -21.80 -7.30 -19.46
CA ALA A 17 -20.91 -8.20 -18.70
C ALA A 17 -20.61 -9.54 -19.41
N ASN A 18 -21.37 -9.92 -20.44
CA ASN A 18 -21.21 -11.20 -21.15
C ASN A 18 -20.34 -11.12 -22.41
N ARG A 19 -19.74 -9.96 -22.70
CA ARG A 19 -18.87 -9.79 -23.88
C ARG A 19 -17.55 -9.14 -23.48
N CYS A 20 -16.48 -9.91 -23.62
CA CYS A 20 -15.12 -9.40 -23.60
C CYS A 20 -14.88 -8.61 -24.90
N ASP A 21 -14.62 -7.31 -24.77
CA ASP A 21 -14.40 -6.38 -25.88
C ASP A 21 -12.91 -6.10 -26.12
N GLY A 22 -12.03 -6.65 -25.26
CA GLY A 22 -10.59 -6.57 -25.40
C GLY A 22 -9.83 -7.20 -24.23
N ILE A 23 -8.50 -7.22 -24.33
CA ILE A 23 -7.60 -7.73 -23.30
C ILE A 23 -6.49 -6.72 -23.02
N ILE A 24 -6.02 -6.65 -21.78
CA ILE A 24 -4.87 -5.86 -21.37
C ILE A 24 -3.77 -6.78 -20.87
N PHE A 25 -2.54 -6.57 -21.32
CA PHE A 25 -1.35 -7.25 -20.83
C PHE A 25 -0.63 -6.33 -19.87
N TYR A 26 -0.72 -6.61 -18.57
CA TYR A 26 -0.23 -5.70 -17.53
C TYR A 26 1.29 -5.54 -17.57
N GLN A 27 2.03 -6.63 -17.84
CA GLN A 27 3.50 -6.61 -17.90
C GLN A 27 4.02 -5.86 -19.13
N ALA A 28 3.31 -5.91 -20.26
CA ALA A 28 3.73 -5.25 -21.50
C ALA A 28 3.22 -3.79 -21.61
N GLY A 29 2.23 -3.41 -20.79
CA GLY A 29 1.55 -2.11 -20.92
C GLY A 29 0.76 -1.96 -22.23
N ILE A 30 0.37 -3.08 -22.85
CA ILE A 30 -0.33 -3.12 -24.14
C ILE A 30 -1.77 -3.55 -23.92
N MET A 31 -2.69 -2.90 -24.63
CA MET A 31 -4.11 -3.23 -24.65
C MET A 31 -4.54 -3.52 -26.08
N VAL A 32 -5.27 -4.62 -26.28
CA VAL A 32 -5.86 -5.00 -27.56
C VAL A 32 -7.37 -4.85 -27.45
N LEU A 33 -7.95 -4.00 -28.30
CA LEU A 33 -9.39 -3.72 -28.33
C LEU A 33 -9.97 -4.18 -29.66
N SER A 34 -11.14 -4.81 -29.61
CA SER A 34 -11.88 -5.15 -30.82
C SER A 34 -12.57 -3.93 -31.40
N SER A 35 -12.55 -3.77 -32.73
CA SER A 35 -13.27 -2.70 -33.43
C SER A 35 -14.78 -2.73 -33.21
N SER A 36 -15.33 -3.89 -32.83
CA SER A 36 -16.73 -4.07 -32.47
C SER A 36 -17.13 -3.37 -31.16
N ALA A 37 -16.19 -3.07 -30.28
CA ALA A 37 -16.44 -2.35 -29.03
C ALA A 37 -17.07 -0.97 -29.28
N TRP A 38 -16.89 -0.43 -30.49
CA TRP A 38 -17.32 0.89 -30.92
C TRP A 38 -18.50 0.89 -31.90
N GLY A 39 -19.16 -0.26 -32.13
CA GLY A 39 -20.15 -0.43 -33.21
C GLY A 39 -21.43 0.41 -33.13
N ASN A 40 -21.85 0.86 -31.94
CA ASN A 40 -23.06 1.67 -31.74
C ASN A 40 -22.74 3.15 -31.45
N LEU A 41 -21.54 3.60 -31.82
CA LEU A 41 -21.13 4.98 -31.58
C LEU A 41 -21.46 5.86 -32.80
N PRO A 42 -21.75 7.16 -32.58
CA PRO A 42 -21.96 8.09 -33.68
C PRO A 42 -20.76 8.08 -34.65
N ASP A 43 -21.06 8.16 -35.94
CA ASP A 43 -20.06 8.16 -37.00
C ASP A 43 -19.06 9.30 -36.83
N PHE A 44 -17.82 9.02 -37.22
CA PHE A 44 -16.78 10.03 -37.28
C PHE A 44 -16.86 10.80 -38.59
N SER A 45 -16.98 12.12 -38.50
CA SER A 45 -16.89 12.99 -39.68
C SER A 45 -15.43 13.25 -40.01
N SER A 46 -14.97 12.72 -41.14
CA SER A 46 -13.67 13.07 -41.70
C SER A 46 -13.88 14.07 -42.84
N GLY A 47 -13.13 15.17 -42.84
CA GLY A 47 -13.25 16.23 -43.86
C GLY A 47 -12.96 15.78 -45.30
N SER A 48 -12.40 14.58 -45.49
CA SER A 48 -12.03 14.01 -46.79
C SER A 48 -12.90 12.82 -47.24
N PHE A 49 -13.63 12.14 -46.34
CA PHE A 49 -14.37 10.91 -46.68
C PHE A 49 -15.80 10.83 -46.08
N GLY A 50 -16.30 11.92 -45.51
CA GLY A 50 -17.64 11.99 -44.91
C GLY A 50 -17.73 11.24 -43.58
N ASN A 51 -18.97 10.94 -43.17
CA ASN A 51 -19.28 10.24 -41.94
C ASN A 51 -19.05 8.73 -42.12
N ARG A 52 -18.18 8.13 -41.28
CA ARG A 52 -17.90 6.69 -41.29
C ARG A 52 -18.03 6.10 -39.90
N SER A 53 -18.62 4.91 -39.83
CA SER A 53 -18.74 4.15 -38.59
C SER A 53 -17.38 3.66 -38.11
N ALA A 54 -17.23 3.54 -36.79
CA ALA A 54 -15.96 3.21 -36.13
C ALA A 54 -15.30 1.93 -36.68
N ASN A 55 -16.11 0.91 -36.97
CA ASN A 55 -15.64 -0.35 -37.52
C ASN A 55 -15.02 -0.18 -38.93
N VAL A 56 -15.68 0.57 -39.81
CA VAL A 56 -15.19 0.83 -41.17
C VAL A 56 -13.90 1.64 -41.13
N THR A 57 -13.84 2.69 -40.31
CA THR A 57 -12.64 3.52 -40.17
C THR A 57 -11.42 2.71 -39.72
N MET A 58 -11.58 1.72 -38.83
CA MET A 58 -10.45 0.92 -38.35
C MET A 58 -9.97 -0.17 -39.31
N ILE A 59 -10.82 -0.55 -40.27
CA ILE A 59 -10.48 -1.57 -41.27
C ILE A 59 -9.96 -0.92 -42.56
N SER A 60 -10.54 0.20 -42.99
CA SER A 60 -10.33 0.75 -44.34
C SER A 60 -9.63 2.11 -44.39
N SER A 61 -9.46 2.82 -43.26
CA SER A 61 -8.77 4.11 -43.28
C SER A 61 -7.26 3.96 -43.13
N SER A 62 -6.52 5.03 -43.44
CA SER A 62 -5.09 5.08 -43.15
C SER A 62 -4.85 4.98 -41.65
N ILE A 63 -3.68 4.44 -41.25
CA ILE A 63 -3.29 4.32 -39.84
C ILE A 63 -3.42 5.67 -39.11
N SER A 64 -3.06 6.77 -39.78
CA SER A 64 -3.22 8.12 -39.22
C SER A 64 -4.69 8.48 -38.96
N GLY A 65 -5.61 8.09 -39.84
CA GLY A 65 -7.05 8.32 -39.68
C GLY A 65 -7.65 7.52 -38.52
N ALA A 66 -7.24 6.24 -38.39
CA ALA A 66 -7.66 5.40 -37.26
C ALA A 66 -7.13 5.93 -35.91
N CYS A 67 -5.89 6.43 -35.87
CA CYS A 67 -5.32 7.06 -34.67
C CYS A 67 -6.04 8.36 -34.28
N ASP A 68 -6.39 9.22 -35.25
CA ASP A 68 -7.14 10.45 -34.98
C ASP A 68 -8.55 10.16 -34.43
N PHE A 69 -9.23 9.16 -34.99
CA PHE A 69 -10.50 8.65 -34.47
C PHE A 69 -10.38 8.22 -33.00
N LEU A 70 -9.38 7.41 -32.67
CA LEU A 70 -9.19 6.89 -31.31
C LEU A 70 -8.93 8.02 -30.31
N ARG A 71 -8.04 8.98 -30.65
CA ARG A 71 -7.70 10.12 -29.78
C ARG A 71 -8.90 11.00 -29.45
N LYS A 72 -9.77 11.29 -30.43
CA LYS A 72 -10.97 12.10 -30.21
C LYS A 72 -12.03 11.37 -29.37
N ARG A 73 -11.94 10.04 -29.28
CA ARG A 73 -12.91 9.23 -28.54
C ARG A 73 -12.49 8.91 -27.11
N VAL A 74 -11.20 8.74 -26.85
CA VAL A 74 -10.67 8.53 -25.49
C VAL A 74 -10.80 9.81 -24.69
N LYS A 75 -11.78 9.87 -23.77
CA LYS A 75 -12.02 11.05 -22.92
C LYS A 75 -11.20 11.03 -21.63
N ASN A 76 -11.07 9.87 -21.01
CA ASN A 76 -10.35 9.70 -19.75
C ASN A 76 -9.77 8.28 -19.67
N LEU A 77 -8.59 8.18 -19.08
CA LEU A 77 -7.93 6.92 -18.76
C LEU A 77 -7.47 7.01 -17.31
N SER A 78 -8.13 6.27 -16.43
CA SER A 78 -7.83 6.22 -15.00
C SER A 78 -7.23 4.88 -14.63
N PHE A 79 -6.08 4.90 -13.97
CA PHE A 79 -5.45 3.70 -13.42
C PHE A 79 -5.65 3.68 -11.92
N ASN A 80 -6.30 2.63 -11.41
CA ASN A 80 -6.45 2.41 -9.98
C ASN A 80 -5.40 1.38 -9.55
N ASN A 81 -4.42 1.81 -8.76
CA ASN A 81 -3.46 0.91 -8.16
C ASN A 81 -4.00 0.38 -6.83
N ARG A 82 -3.81 -0.92 -6.56
CA ARG A 82 -4.09 -1.53 -5.27
C ARG A 82 -2.74 -1.95 -4.68
N THR A 83 -2.32 -1.29 -3.60
CA THR A 83 -1.21 -1.77 -2.78
C THR A 83 -1.77 -2.54 -1.60
N GLU A 84 -1.23 -3.73 -1.34
CA GLU A 84 -1.57 -4.53 -0.16
C GLU A 84 -0.51 -4.27 0.90
N ILE A 85 -0.90 -3.51 1.93
CA ILE A 85 -0.06 -3.25 3.10
C ILE A 85 -0.35 -4.36 4.11
N ASN A 86 0.68 -5.12 4.49
CA ASN A 86 0.53 -6.15 5.49
C ASN A 86 0.73 -5.52 6.87
N SER A 87 -0.11 -5.91 7.84
CA SER A 87 0.01 -5.41 9.21
C SER A 87 0.11 -6.56 10.19
N LYS A 88 1.01 -6.42 11.17
CA LYS A 88 1.15 -7.34 12.29
C LYS A 88 1.03 -6.58 13.59
N ILE A 89 0.30 -7.15 14.55
CA ILE A 89 0.14 -6.59 15.89
C ILE A 89 1.00 -7.41 16.84
N TYR A 90 1.88 -6.72 17.56
CA TYR A 90 2.69 -7.30 18.63
C TYR A 90 2.22 -6.78 19.98
N PHE A 91 2.15 -7.69 20.95
CA PHE A 91 1.90 -7.35 22.34
C PHE A 91 3.22 -7.44 23.11
N CYS A 92 3.71 -6.29 23.58
CA CYS A 92 4.86 -6.23 24.47
C CYS A 92 4.35 -6.19 25.91
N ARG A 93 4.63 -7.24 26.68
CA ARG A 93 4.29 -7.34 28.10
C ARG A 93 5.50 -6.89 28.92
N VAL A 94 5.29 -5.90 29.77
CA VAL A 94 6.28 -5.35 30.70
C VAL A 94 5.94 -5.81 32.11
N PRO A 95 6.53 -6.91 32.58
CA PRO A 95 6.18 -7.49 33.86
C PRO A 95 6.62 -6.61 35.03
N HIS A 96 5.94 -6.78 36.16
CA HIS A 96 6.10 -5.95 37.35
C HIS A 96 7.56 -5.93 37.90
N ASN A 97 8.31 -7.01 37.71
CA ASN A 97 9.67 -7.19 38.22
C ASN A 97 10.80 -6.74 37.27
N LYS A 98 10.49 -6.36 36.02
CA LYS A 98 11.50 -5.92 35.05
C LYS A 98 11.30 -4.46 34.66
N TYR A 99 12.37 -3.84 34.16
CA TYR A 99 12.36 -2.50 33.58
C TYR A 99 11.97 -1.39 34.56
N ASN A 100 12.20 -1.59 35.86
CA ASN A 100 11.97 -0.56 36.91
C ASN A 100 13.17 0.40 37.08
N TYR A 101 14.04 0.50 36.07
CA TYR A 101 15.23 1.35 36.09
C TYR A 101 15.32 2.16 34.80
N SER A 102 15.87 3.37 34.90
CA SER A 102 16.01 4.28 33.75
C SER A 102 17.42 4.23 33.18
N SER A 103 17.53 4.41 31.85
CA SER A 103 18.82 4.61 31.17
C SER A 103 19.25 6.09 31.17
N ASN A 104 18.53 6.97 31.88
CA ASN A 104 18.91 8.37 32.03
C ASN A 104 20.23 8.46 32.84
N PRO A 105 21.26 9.18 32.35
CA PRO A 105 22.53 9.36 33.08
C PRO A 105 22.38 9.88 34.53
N THR A 106 21.31 10.60 34.85
CA THR A 106 21.04 11.05 36.24
C THR A 106 20.69 9.90 37.21
N TYR A 107 20.37 8.72 36.68
CA TYR A 107 20.17 7.48 37.46
C TYR A 107 21.50 6.73 37.68
N THR A 108 22.65 7.33 37.39
CA THR A 108 23.96 6.75 37.69
C THR A 108 24.69 7.59 38.71
N SER A 109 25.18 6.95 39.78
CA SER A 109 26.12 7.56 40.72
C SER A 109 27.39 6.71 40.71
N GLY A 110 28.43 7.22 40.04
CA GLY A 110 29.61 6.42 39.68
C GLY A 110 29.25 5.33 38.65
N SER A 111 29.62 4.07 38.93
CA SER A 111 29.33 2.89 38.07
C SER A 111 28.11 2.08 38.52
N LYS A 112 27.26 2.64 39.39
CA LYS A 112 26.07 1.95 39.93
C LYS A 112 24.81 2.71 39.53
N ILE A 113 23.78 1.96 39.13
CA ILE A 113 22.46 2.51 38.83
C ILE A 113 21.75 2.85 40.15
N ARG A 114 21.54 4.14 40.42
CA ARG A 114 20.75 4.65 41.54
C ARG A 114 19.28 4.67 41.13
N VAL A 115 18.50 3.73 41.65
CA VAL A 115 17.06 3.59 41.36
C VAL A 115 16.17 4.32 42.38
N LYS A 116 16.74 4.77 43.51
CA LYS A 116 16.03 5.45 44.60
C LYS A 116 16.94 6.51 45.24
N GLU A 117 16.37 7.66 45.60
CA GLU A 117 17.02 8.70 46.42
C GLU A 117 17.03 8.32 47.91
N VAL A 118 15.87 7.83 48.39
CA VAL A 118 15.66 7.36 49.75
C VAL A 118 15.30 5.88 49.68
N ALA A 119 15.91 5.04 50.53
CA ALA A 119 15.73 3.58 50.47
C ALA A 119 14.24 3.13 50.57
N SER A 120 13.40 3.95 51.21
CA SER A 120 11.96 3.72 51.38
C SER A 120 11.10 4.03 50.16
N ASP A 121 11.60 4.79 49.18
CA ASP A 121 10.79 5.18 48.01
C ASP A 121 10.63 4.01 47.02
N SER A 122 9.52 3.97 46.29
CA SER A 122 9.33 3.05 45.17
C SER A 122 10.10 3.55 43.94
N PRO A 123 10.88 2.70 43.25
CA PRO A 123 11.59 3.12 42.05
C PRO A 123 10.59 3.40 40.92
N ARG A 124 10.60 4.64 40.42
CA ARG A 124 9.77 5.06 39.29
C ARG A 124 10.59 5.07 38.01
N SER A 125 10.02 4.56 36.93
CA SER A 125 10.64 4.58 35.61
C SER A 125 9.62 4.98 34.56
N TYR A 126 10.07 5.58 33.46
CA TYR A 126 9.18 6.01 32.39
C TYR A 126 9.56 5.30 31.09
N ILE A 127 8.61 4.62 30.49
CA ILE A 127 8.78 3.97 29.19
C ILE A 127 8.43 4.98 28.12
N THR A 128 9.35 5.23 27.20
CA THR A 128 9.16 6.18 26.09
C THR A 128 9.26 5.52 24.72
N THR A 129 10.01 4.42 24.61
CA THR A 129 10.32 3.76 23.35
C THR A 129 10.33 2.24 23.54
N VAL A 130 9.83 1.51 22.55
CA VAL A 130 9.83 0.04 22.49
C VAL A 130 10.58 -0.39 21.23
N GLY A 131 11.55 -1.29 21.37
CA GLY A 131 12.28 -1.88 20.24
C GLY A 131 11.92 -3.34 20.03
N LEU A 132 11.73 -3.76 18.78
CA LEU A 132 11.59 -5.15 18.39
C LEU A 132 12.96 -5.68 17.94
N TYR A 133 13.43 -6.76 18.55
CA TYR A 133 14.72 -7.39 18.24
C TYR A 133 14.53 -8.80 17.68
N ASN A 134 15.43 -9.23 16.80
CA ASN A 134 15.48 -10.63 16.34
C ASN A 134 16.27 -11.53 17.31
N ALA A 135 16.40 -12.83 16.98
CA ALA A 135 17.13 -13.79 17.80
C ALA A 135 18.66 -13.53 17.87
N GLN A 136 19.17 -12.71 16.95
CA GLN A 136 20.57 -12.27 16.86
C GLN A 136 20.80 -10.91 17.54
N ASN A 137 19.79 -10.37 18.26
CA ASN A 137 19.80 -9.06 18.91
C ASN A 137 19.94 -7.86 17.95
N GLU A 138 19.51 -7.99 16.70
CA GLU A 138 19.44 -6.87 15.76
C GLU A 138 18.09 -6.15 15.89
N LEU A 139 18.11 -4.82 15.84
CA LEU A 139 16.91 -3.98 15.95
C LEU A 139 16.13 -4.00 14.62
N LEU A 140 14.91 -4.54 14.66
CA LEU A 140 14.01 -4.63 13.51
C LEU A 140 13.06 -3.43 13.39
N ALA A 141 12.52 -2.97 14.52
CA ALA A 141 11.57 -1.86 14.54
C ALA A 141 11.64 -1.10 15.85
N THR A 142 11.29 0.19 15.82
CA THR A 142 11.17 1.03 17.02
C THR A 142 9.83 1.74 17.03
N ALA A 143 9.16 1.75 18.17
CA ALA A 143 7.91 2.45 18.39
C ALA A 143 8.11 3.47 19.51
N LYS A 144 7.66 4.70 19.28
CA LYS A 144 7.68 5.77 20.29
C LYS A 144 6.29 5.94 20.89
N LEU A 145 6.24 6.09 22.20
CA LEU A 145 5.04 6.45 22.92
C LEU A 145 4.83 7.97 22.84
N SER A 146 3.58 8.40 22.70
CA SER A 146 3.22 9.81 22.67
C SER A 146 3.47 10.50 24.01
N GLU A 147 3.29 9.75 25.09
CA GLU A 147 3.51 10.19 26.46
C GLU A 147 4.35 9.16 27.21
N PRO A 148 5.30 9.60 28.06
CA PRO A 148 6.06 8.68 28.89
C PRO A 148 5.14 7.95 29.86
N LEU A 149 5.06 6.62 29.74
CA LEU A 149 4.23 5.82 30.64
C LEU A 149 4.99 5.52 31.92
N MET A 150 4.45 5.99 33.05
CA MET A 150 5.02 5.72 34.37
C MET A 150 4.86 4.24 34.72
N LYS A 151 5.97 3.63 35.13
CA LYS A 151 6.07 2.25 35.56
C LYS A 151 6.57 2.20 37.00
N ASP A 152 5.75 1.58 37.85
CA ASP A 152 6.07 1.23 39.24
C ASP A 152 6.15 -0.31 39.40
N PRO A 153 6.88 -0.85 40.38
CA PRO A 153 7.03 -2.29 40.58
C PRO A 153 5.74 -3.04 40.90
N SER A 154 4.67 -2.34 41.25
CA SER A 154 3.35 -2.91 41.56
C SER A 154 2.50 -3.13 40.32
N ASN A 155 2.78 -2.42 39.23
CA ASN A 155 1.94 -2.41 38.03
C ASN A 155 2.59 -3.17 36.88
N GLU A 156 1.78 -3.91 36.14
CA GLU A 156 2.15 -4.54 34.87
C GLU A 156 1.56 -3.73 33.72
N LEU A 157 2.35 -3.52 32.65
CA LEU A 157 1.89 -2.81 31.45
C LEU A 157 1.92 -3.73 30.24
N ILE A 158 0.93 -3.57 29.37
CA ILE A 158 0.85 -4.26 28.08
C ILE A 158 0.75 -3.20 26.99
N LEU A 159 1.74 -3.17 26.09
CA LEU A 159 1.79 -2.25 24.95
C LEU A 159 1.39 -3.01 23.69
N ARG A 160 0.36 -2.50 23.01
CA ARG A 160 -0.08 -3.01 21.71
C ARG A 160 0.57 -2.18 20.61
N VAL A 161 1.54 -2.77 19.91
CA VAL A 161 2.27 -2.11 18.82
C VAL A 161 1.80 -2.70 17.49
N ARG A 162 1.38 -1.83 16.57
CA ARG A 162 1.06 -2.21 15.19
C ARG A 162 2.26 -1.90 14.30
N LEU A 163 2.71 -2.89 13.54
CA LEU A 163 3.75 -2.76 12.52
C LEU A 163 3.10 -2.92 11.15
N ASP A 164 3.26 -1.91 10.31
CA ASP A 164 2.83 -1.92 8.91
C ASP A 164 4.07 -2.07 8.02
N TYR A 165 4.04 -3.01 7.06
CA TYR A 165 5.15 -3.32 6.15
C TYR A 165 4.68 -3.82 4.78
#